data_AF-A0A9E0VR77-F1
#
_entry.id   AF-A0A9E0VR77-F1
#
_cell.length_a   1.000
_cell.length_b   1.000
_cell.length_c   1.000
_cell.angle_alpha   90.00
_cell.angle_beta   90.00
_cell.angle_gamma   90.00
#
_symmetry.space_group_name_H-M   'P 1'
#
loop_
_entity.id
_entity.type
_entity.pdbx_description
1 polymer ?
#
loop_
_entity_poly.entity_id
_entity_poly.type
_entity_poly.pdbx_seq_one_letter_code
_entity_poly.pdbx_strand_id
1 'polypeptide(L)'
;MIYLLGCESTGRRTDAEKLPLPEVAALACCWQSLERLDVTIDGNQMMLSSATAVTKDKLTVVILDPLGRRWMTITQRNGEIEIDQSPEVNVKLPVKWLILGIYLRNMTGNDWRFPGSNWVVERRGEQRLLKLGSKVQIRLIEDNKNSENQYDSLVELRYLELNLVVKITTLSRQFL
;
A
#
# COMPACT_ATOMS: atom_id res chain seq x y z
N MET A 1 -19.84 3.39 56.13
CA MET A 1 -18.70 2.77 55.41
C MET A 1 -19.22 2.36 54.05
N ILE A 2 -19.06 3.23 53.06
CA ILE A 2 -19.56 3.03 51.70
C ILE A 2 -18.34 2.71 50.84
N TYR A 3 -18.25 1.46 50.39
CA TYR A 3 -17.26 1.05 49.41
C TYR A 3 -17.77 1.42 48.02
N LEU A 4 -17.23 2.48 47.44
CA LEU A 4 -17.39 2.76 46.02
C LEU A 4 -16.47 1.79 45.27
N LEU A 5 -17.05 0.69 44.79
CA LEU A 5 -16.40 -0.19 43.81
C LEU A 5 -16.33 0.58 42.50
N GLY A 6 -15.14 1.08 42.19
CA GLY A 6 -14.80 1.58 40.87
C GLY A 6 -14.99 0.45 39.86
N CYS A 7 -15.79 0.71 38.83
CA CYS A 7 -15.83 -0.12 37.65
C CYS A 7 -14.54 0.17 36.86
N GLU A 8 -13.46 -0.56 37.17
CA GLU A 8 -12.35 -0.69 36.23
C GLU A 8 -12.90 -1.41 35.00
N SER A 9 -13.36 -0.64 34.01
CA SER A 9 -13.43 -1.15 32.66
C SER A 9 -11.99 -1.37 32.21
N THR A 10 -11.49 -2.59 32.45
CA THR A 10 -10.33 -3.13 31.76
C THR A 10 -10.73 -3.24 30.29
N GLY A 11 -10.73 -2.10 29.59
CA GLY A 11 -10.75 -2.01 28.15
C GLY A 11 -9.47 -2.65 27.69
N ARG A 12 -9.54 -3.97 27.50
CA ARG A 12 -8.54 -4.81 26.85
C ARG A 12 -8.16 -4.06 25.58
N ARG A 13 -7.02 -3.38 25.63
CA ARG A 13 -6.37 -2.74 24.51
C ARG A 13 -6.11 -3.91 23.56
N THR A 14 -7.00 -4.09 22.59
CA THR A 14 -6.80 -5.03 21.50
C THR A 14 -5.41 -4.71 20.99
N ASP A 15 -4.49 -5.66 21.11
CA ASP A 15 -3.23 -5.62 20.39
C ASP A 15 -3.58 -5.19 18.98
N ALA A 16 -3.11 -4.00 18.59
CA ALA A 16 -3.43 -3.41 17.30
C ALA A 16 -3.09 -4.47 16.25
N GLU A 17 -4.12 -5.00 15.60
CA GLU A 17 -3.98 -6.18 14.76
C GLU A 17 -2.90 -5.91 13.72
N LYS A 18 -1.83 -6.71 13.74
CA LYS A 18 -0.61 -6.46 12.96
C LYS A 18 -1.01 -6.32 11.48
N LEU A 19 -0.46 -5.29 10.81
CA LEU A 19 -0.68 -5.05 9.38
C LEU A 19 -0.45 -6.33 8.56
N PRO A 20 -1.42 -6.74 7.73
CA PRO A 20 -1.46 -8.08 7.15
C PRO A 20 -0.65 -8.08 5.85
N LEU A 21 0.67 -8.12 5.95
CA LEU A 21 1.52 -8.12 4.75
C LEU A 21 1.48 -9.51 4.10
N PRO A 22 0.95 -9.64 2.86
CA PRO A 22 0.98 -10.91 2.15
C PRO A 22 2.41 -11.33 1.80
N GLU A 23 2.58 -12.61 1.48
CA GLU A 23 3.81 -13.09 0.86
C GLU A 23 3.89 -12.63 -0.61
N VAL A 24 5.12 -12.44 -1.10
CA VAL A 24 5.36 -11.96 -2.48
C VAL A 24 4.75 -12.90 -3.53
N ALA A 25 4.70 -14.20 -3.25
CA ALA A 25 4.09 -15.20 -4.12
C ALA A 25 2.59 -14.95 -4.40
N ALA A 26 1.93 -14.12 -3.60
CA ALA A 26 0.54 -13.72 -3.82
C ALA A 26 0.39 -12.68 -4.94
N LEU A 27 1.47 -12.02 -5.37
CA LEU A 27 1.49 -11.18 -6.57
C LEU A 27 1.65 -12.06 -7.81
N ALA A 28 0.86 -11.76 -8.84
CA ALA A 28 1.07 -12.38 -10.14
C ALA A 28 2.51 -12.08 -10.61
N CYS A 29 3.29 -13.14 -10.81
CA CYS A 29 4.63 -13.02 -11.34
C CYS A 29 4.59 -13.06 -12.88
N CYS A 30 5.58 -12.53 -13.58
CA CYS A 30 6.66 -11.67 -13.14
C CYS A 30 6.61 -10.40 -13.97
N TRP A 31 6.91 -9.26 -13.38
CA TRP A 31 6.77 -8.00 -14.10
C TRP A 31 7.60 -6.89 -13.48
N GLN A 32 7.81 -5.86 -14.29
CA GLN A 32 8.31 -4.57 -13.85
C GLN A 32 7.42 -3.44 -14.36
N SER A 33 7.33 -2.34 -13.60
CA SER A 33 6.63 -1.13 -14.00
C SER A 33 7.43 0.13 -13.68
N LEU A 34 7.24 1.15 -14.51
CA LEU A 34 7.63 2.52 -14.22
C LEU A 34 6.36 3.32 -13.99
N GLU A 35 6.32 4.10 -12.92
CA GLU A 35 5.13 4.79 -12.46
C GLU A 35 5.47 6.21 -12.01
N ARG A 36 4.55 7.15 -12.27
CA ARG A 36 4.54 8.47 -11.64
C ARG A 36 3.63 8.42 -10.43
N LEU A 37 4.07 9.02 -9.33
CA LEU A 37 3.36 9.06 -8.07
C LEU A 37 3.09 10.51 -7.69
N ASP A 38 1.83 10.93 -7.67
CA ASP A 38 1.43 12.18 -7.04
C ASP A 38 0.99 11.88 -5.61
N VAL A 39 1.84 12.20 -4.65
CA VAL A 39 1.66 11.89 -3.24
C VAL A 39 1.19 13.14 -2.51
N THR A 40 0.07 13.04 -1.81
CA THR A 40 -0.41 14.05 -0.86
C THR A 40 -0.39 13.45 0.54
N ILE A 41 0.40 14.02 1.45
CA ILE A 41 0.48 13.59 2.85
C ILE A 41 0.38 14.79 3.77
N ASP A 42 -0.57 14.76 4.71
CA ASP A 42 -0.83 15.86 5.65
C ASP A 42 -0.97 17.24 4.95
N GLY A 43 -1.58 17.26 3.76
CA GLY A 43 -1.78 18.45 2.94
C GLY A 43 -0.58 18.85 2.06
N ASN A 44 0.60 18.26 2.27
CA ASN A 44 1.78 18.51 1.43
C ASN A 44 1.76 17.63 0.19
N GLN A 45 2.00 18.23 -0.97
CA GLN A 45 2.05 17.53 -2.25
C GLN A 45 3.50 17.34 -2.69
N MET A 46 3.81 16.15 -3.19
CA MET A 46 5.08 15.82 -3.81
C MET A 46 4.86 14.91 -5.02
N MET A 47 5.62 15.16 -6.08
CA MET A 47 5.65 14.31 -7.25
C MET A 47 6.89 13.42 -7.17
N LEU A 48 6.71 12.12 -7.31
CA LEU A 48 7.78 11.13 -7.28
C LEU A 48 7.64 10.21 -8.48
N SER A 49 8.68 9.42 -8.73
CA SER A 49 8.60 8.28 -9.64
C SER A 49 8.90 7.00 -8.88
N SER A 50 8.38 5.88 -9.36
CA SER A 50 8.79 4.56 -8.87
C SER A 50 9.10 3.60 -9.99
N ALA A 51 10.14 2.80 -9.78
CA ALA A 51 10.40 1.58 -10.53
C ALA A 51 10.08 0.38 -9.62
N THR A 52 9.08 -0.41 -10.00
CA THR A 52 8.65 -1.59 -9.25
C THR A 52 8.98 -2.84 -10.03
N ALA A 53 9.53 -3.86 -9.37
CA ALA A 53 9.79 -5.17 -9.96
C ALA A 53 9.33 -6.29 -9.03
N VAL A 54 8.64 -7.27 -9.59
CA VAL A 54 8.19 -8.49 -8.93
C VAL A 54 8.85 -9.69 -9.61
N THR A 55 9.66 -10.41 -8.85
CA THR A 55 10.17 -11.74 -9.19
C THR A 55 9.46 -12.79 -8.34
N LYS A 56 9.79 -14.07 -8.54
CA LYS A 56 9.11 -15.20 -7.88
C LYS A 56 9.00 -15.07 -6.35
N ASP A 57 10.01 -14.49 -5.72
CA ASP A 57 10.20 -14.44 -4.27
C ASP A 57 10.51 -13.03 -3.73
N LYS A 58 10.55 -12.02 -4.60
CA LYS A 58 11.01 -10.68 -4.24
C LYS A 58 10.18 -9.58 -4.89
N LEU A 59 9.74 -8.64 -4.08
CA LEU A 59 9.22 -7.35 -4.51
C LEU A 59 10.32 -6.30 -4.25
N THR A 60 10.67 -5.54 -5.27
CA THR A 60 11.58 -4.39 -5.15
C THR A 60 10.88 -3.16 -5.68
N VAL A 61 10.91 -2.08 -4.90
CA VAL A 61 10.38 -0.76 -5.27
C VAL A 61 11.47 0.25 -5.07
N VAL A 62 11.85 0.96 -6.11
CA VAL A 62 12.77 2.09 -6.05
C VAL A 62 11.95 3.36 -6.21
N ILE A 63 12.00 4.25 -5.22
CA ILE A 63 11.34 5.56 -5.27
C ILE A 63 12.41 6.60 -5.62
N LEU A 64 12.10 7.44 -6.61
CA LEU A 64 12.94 8.48 -7.15
C LEU A 64 12.30 9.84 -6.92
N ASP A 65 13.13 10.84 -6.67
CA ASP A 65 12.71 12.24 -6.65
C ASP A 65 12.41 12.77 -8.06
N PRO A 66 11.89 14.01 -8.22
CA PRO A 66 11.64 14.60 -9.54
C PRO A 66 12.85 14.70 -10.46
N LEU A 67 14.07 14.65 -9.92
CA LEU A 67 15.33 14.73 -10.67
C LEU A 67 15.87 13.33 -11.01
N GLY A 68 15.16 12.27 -10.65
CA GLY A 68 15.57 10.88 -10.88
C GLY A 68 16.58 10.35 -9.86
N ARG A 69 16.85 11.09 -8.77
CA ARG A 69 17.75 10.61 -7.71
C ARG A 69 17.02 9.63 -6.81
N ARG A 70 17.71 8.56 -6.41
CA ARG A 70 17.16 7.55 -5.51
C ARG A 70 16.85 8.15 -4.15
N TRP A 71 15.57 8.14 -3.78
CA TRP A 71 15.11 8.49 -2.44
C TRP A 71 15.15 7.29 -1.51
N MET A 72 14.59 6.16 -1.95
CA MET A 72 14.67 4.93 -1.18
C MET A 72 14.46 3.71 -2.06
N THR A 73 14.93 2.57 -1.55
CA THR A 73 14.65 1.24 -2.08
C THR A 73 13.98 0.44 -0.99
N ILE A 74 12.82 -0.11 -1.33
CA ILE A 74 12.05 -1.02 -0.49
C ILE A 74 12.18 -2.40 -1.11
N THR A 75 12.64 -3.37 -0.34
CA THR A 75 12.69 -4.77 -0.76
C THR A 75 11.89 -5.61 0.21
N GLN A 76 11.02 -6.48 -0.31
CA GLN A 76 10.32 -7.48 0.47
C GLN A 76 10.68 -8.87 -0.03
N ARG A 77 11.06 -9.76 0.90
CA ARG A 77 11.34 -11.18 0.66
C ARG A 77 10.97 -11.97 1.90
N ASN A 78 10.31 -13.13 1.75
CA ASN A 78 9.94 -14.02 2.86
C ASN A 78 9.23 -13.32 4.04
N GLY A 79 8.40 -12.31 3.75
CA GLY A 79 7.69 -11.51 4.77
C GLY A 79 8.54 -10.44 5.47
N GLU A 80 9.86 -10.42 5.24
CA GLU A 80 10.76 -9.38 5.73
C GLU A 80 10.76 -8.19 4.79
N ILE A 81 10.87 -6.98 5.36
CA ILE A 81 10.96 -5.73 4.60
C ILE A 81 12.27 -5.05 4.97
N GLU A 82 13.09 -4.83 3.96
CA GLU A 82 14.31 -4.04 4.03
C GLU A 82 14.08 -2.68 3.37
N ILE A 83 14.62 -1.63 4.00
CA ILE A 83 14.48 -0.24 3.55
C ILE A 83 15.88 0.38 3.52
N ASP A 84 16.35 0.71 2.32
CA ASP A 84 17.53 1.55 2.11
C ASP A 84 17.05 2.95 1.72
N GLN A 85 17.19 3.91 2.63
CA GLN A 85 16.79 5.30 2.43
C GLN A 85 18.02 6.19 2.25
N SER A 86 17.97 7.11 1.29
CA SER A 86 19.01 8.11 1.11
C SER A 86 19.07 9.05 2.32
N PRO A 87 20.28 9.40 2.81
CA PRO A 87 20.46 10.24 3.99
C PRO A 87 19.90 11.66 3.82
N GLU A 88 19.70 12.11 2.59
CA GLU A 88 19.17 13.45 2.28
C GLU A 88 17.63 13.53 2.43
N VAL A 89 16.96 12.38 2.58
CA VAL A 89 15.49 12.31 2.64
C VAL A 89 15.00 12.47 4.08
N ASN A 90 14.41 13.62 4.39
CA ASN A 90 13.84 13.92 5.70
C ASN A 90 12.36 13.54 5.84
N VAL A 91 11.70 13.15 4.74
CA VAL A 91 10.29 12.73 4.74
C VAL A 91 10.21 11.25 5.12
N LYS A 92 9.34 10.92 6.08
CA LYS A 92 9.06 9.53 6.48
C LYS A 92 7.79 9.03 5.78
N LEU A 93 7.96 8.15 4.79
CA LEU A 93 6.84 7.48 4.14
C LEU A 93 6.41 6.24 4.94
N PRO A 94 5.10 5.94 5.03
CA PRO A 94 4.59 4.77 5.74
C PRO A 94 4.77 3.50 4.89
N VAL A 95 6.00 2.98 4.81
CA VAL A 95 6.41 1.92 3.87
C VAL A 95 5.51 0.69 3.88
N LYS A 96 5.15 0.15 5.06
CA LYS A 96 4.28 -1.03 5.16
C LYS A 96 2.91 -0.81 4.53
N TRP A 97 2.38 0.41 4.66
CA TRP A 97 1.11 0.79 4.05
C TRP A 97 1.26 0.94 2.54
N LEU A 98 2.33 1.58 2.07
CA LEU A 98 2.61 1.67 0.63
C LEU A 98 2.70 0.29 -0.03
N ILE A 99 3.38 -0.66 0.63
CA ILE A 99 3.45 -2.06 0.18
C ILE A 99 2.04 -2.68 0.12
N LEU A 100 1.21 -2.53 1.15
CA LEU A 100 -0.18 -3.01 1.10
C LEU A 100 -0.98 -2.41 -0.06
N GLY A 101 -0.74 -1.15 -0.40
CA GLY A 101 -1.32 -0.51 -1.58
C GLY A 101 -0.93 -1.20 -2.89
N ILE A 102 0.35 -1.59 -3.02
CA ILE A 102 0.85 -2.35 -4.18
C ILE A 102 0.15 -3.70 -4.28
N TYR A 103 0.04 -4.43 -3.17
CA TYR A 103 -0.71 -5.67 -3.14
C TYR A 103 -2.16 -5.44 -3.51
N LEU A 104 -2.85 -4.44 -2.92
CA LEU A 104 -4.29 -4.21 -3.13
C LEU A 104 -4.61 -3.98 -4.61
N ARG A 105 -3.69 -3.31 -5.30
CA ARG A 105 -3.74 -3.04 -6.72
C ARG A 105 -3.48 -4.28 -7.57
N ASN A 106 -2.49 -5.10 -7.22
CA ASN A 106 -1.95 -6.11 -8.14
C ASN A 106 -2.31 -7.57 -7.80
N MET A 107 -2.80 -7.85 -6.61
CA MET A 107 -3.31 -9.19 -6.25
C MET A 107 -4.69 -9.44 -6.85
N THR A 108 -5.00 -10.71 -7.12
CA THR A 108 -6.38 -11.08 -7.45
C THR A 108 -7.23 -11.14 -6.17
N GLY A 109 -8.54 -10.93 -6.30
CA GLY A 109 -9.44 -10.89 -5.13
C GLY A 109 -9.43 -12.18 -4.29
N ASN A 110 -9.13 -13.33 -4.89
CA ASN A 110 -9.14 -14.63 -4.22
C ASN A 110 -7.91 -14.86 -3.33
N ASP A 111 -6.83 -14.11 -3.57
CA ASP A 111 -5.53 -14.27 -2.89
C ASP A 111 -5.48 -13.48 -1.57
N TRP A 112 -6.47 -12.63 -1.31
CA TRP A 112 -6.61 -11.88 -0.06
C TRP A 112 -7.19 -12.76 1.04
N ARG A 113 -6.33 -13.58 1.66
CA ARG A 113 -6.71 -14.44 2.79
C ARG A 113 -5.73 -14.25 3.94
N PHE A 114 -6.26 -13.84 5.09
CA PHE A 114 -5.50 -13.68 6.33
C PHE A 114 -6.13 -14.54 7.43
N PRO A 115 -5.75 -15.83 7.53
CA PRO A 115 -6.30 -16.73 8.53
C PRO A 115 -6.13 -16.16 9.94
N GLY A 116 -7.23 -16.14 10.71
CA GLY A 116 -7.21 -15.64 12.09
C GLY A 116 -7.14 -14.12 12.23
N SER A 117 -7.32 -13.36 11.14
CA SER A 117 -7.35 -11.90 11.15
C SER A 117 -8.71 -11.35 10.69
N ASN A 118 -9.08 -10.16 11.18
CA ASN A 118 -10.26 -9.39 10.79
C ASN A 118 -10.04 -8.56 9.52
N TRP A 119 -8.89 -8.69 8.86
CA TRP A 119 -8.61 -8.04 7.60
C TRP A 119 -9.33 -8.71 6.44
N VAL A 120 -10.03 -7.91 5.65
CA VAL A 120 -10.79 -8.36 4.48
C VAL A 120 -10.67 -7.37 3.34
N VAL A 121 -10.66 -7.90 2.11
CA VAL A 121 -10.77 -7.10 0.90
C VAL A 121 -12.17 -7.24 0.31
N GLU A 122 -12.81 -6.11 0.07
CA GLU A 122 -14.11 -6.02 -0.61
C GLU A 122 -13.96 -5.30 -1.95
N ARG A 123 -14.61 -5.80 -3.00
CA ARG A 123 -14.76 -5.08 -4.28
C ARG A 123 -16.15 -4.45 -4.35
N ARG A 124 -16.21 -3.18 -4.75
CA ARG A 124 -17.46 -2.42 -4.97
C ARG A 124 -17.34 -1.60 -6.25
N GLY A 125 -17.85 -2.14 -7.36
CA GLY A 125 -17.65 -1.54 -8.69
C GLY A 125 -16.17 -1.39 -9.03
N GLU A 126 -15.76 -0.16 -9.35
CA GLU A 126 -14.37 0.24 -9.67
C GLU A 126 -13.49 0.46 -8.42
N GLN A 127 -13.97 0.09 -7.24
CA GLN A 127 -13.24 0.26 -5.99
C GLN A 127 -12.85 -1.08 -5.38
N ARG A 128 -11.66 -1.12 -4.79
CA ARG A 128 -11.24 -2.18 -3.85
C ARG A 128 -10.98 -1.56 -2.49
N LEU A 129 -11.52 -2.18 -1.45
CA LEU A 129 -11.45 -1.70 -0.08
C LEU A 129 -10.70 -2.72 0.77
N LEU A 130 -9.59 -2.33 1.38
CA LEU A 130 -8.98 -3.09 2.47
C LEU A 130 -9.59 -2.60 3.79
N LYS A 131 -10.18 -3.52 4.54
CA LYS A 131 -10.89 -3.23 5.79
C LYS A 131 -10.30 -4.02 6.94
N LEU A 132 -10.39 -3.45 8.14
CA LEU A 132 -10.16 -4.12 9.41
C LEU A 132 -11.49 -4.14 10.16
N GLY A 133 -12.15 -5.30 10.20
CA GLY A 133 -13.55 -5.42 10.63
C GLY A 133 -14.48 -4.57 9.75
N SER A 134 -15.22 -3.63 10.35
CA SER A 134 -16.11 -2.71 9.62
C SER A 134 -15.41 -1.46 9.08
N LYS A 135 -14.19 -1.15 9.56
CA LYS A 135 -13.49 0.10 9.23
C LYS A 135 -12.68 -0.06 7.93
N VAL A 136 -12.89 0.86 6.98
CA VAL A 136 -12.06 0.95 5.77
C VAL A 136 -10.72 1.57 6.14
N GLN A 137 -9.64 0.93 5.71
CA GLN A 137 -8.27 1.34 5.98
C GLN A 137 -7.60 1.90 4.72
N ILE A 138 -7.72 1.18 3.61
CA ILE A 138 -7.24 1.61 2.29
C ILE A 138 -8.41 1.54 1.31
N ARG A 139 -8.59 2.59 0.51
CA ARG A 139 -9.48 2.60 -0.65
C ARG A 139 -8.63 2.74 -1.90
N LEU A 140 -8.75 1.78 -2.80
CA LEU A 140 -8.24 1.84 -4.16
C LEU A 140 -9.40 2.21 -5.09
N ILE A 141 -9.18 3.18 -5.97
CA ILE A 141 -10.12 3.63 -6.99
C ILE A 141 -9.42 3.48 -8.34
N GLU A 142 -9.98 2.66 -9.22
CA GLU A 142 -9.53 2.50 -10.61
C GLU A 142 -10.30 3.54 -11.46
N ASP A 143 -9.61 4.46 -12.13
CA ASP A 143 -10.25 5.35 -13.10
C ASP A 143 -10.09 4.76 -14.50
N ASN A 144 -11.15 4.11 -14.98
CA ASN A 144 -11.20 3.47 -16.30
C ASN A 144 -11.75 4.40 -17.41
N LYS A 145 -11.79 5.72 -17.18
CA LYS A 145 -12.31 6.65 -18.19
C LYS A 145 -11.33 6.86 -19.35
N ASN A 146 -11.68 6.29 -20.50
CA ASN A 146 -11.21 6.66 -21.85
C ASN A 146 -9.69 6.67 -22.08
N SER A 147 -8.97 5.64 -21.66
CA SER A 147 -7.59 5.46 -22.10
C SER A 147 -7.57 4.80 -23.49
N GLU A 148 -7.55 5.59 -24.57
CA GLU A 148 -7.26 5.10 -25.95
C GLU A 148 -5.92 4.35 -26.01
N ASN A 149 -5.02 4.65 -25.06
CA ASN A 149 -3.79 3.91 -24.81
C ASN A 149 -3.96 3.00 -23.59
N GLN A 150 -3.91 1.68 -23.81
CA GLN A 150 -4.04 0.60 -22.79
C GLN A 150 -3.10 0.72 -21.57
N TYR A 151 -2.11 1.62 -21.62
CA TYR A 151 -1.07 1.78 -20.59
C TYR A 151 -1.34 2.91 -19.59
N ASP A 152 -2.25 3.84 -19.89
CA ASP A 152 -2.49 5.04 -19.05
C ASP A 152 -3.54 4.78 -17.96
N SER A 153 -3.34 3.70 -17.19
CA SER A 153 -4.20 3.40 -16.04
C SER A 153 -3.87 4.35 -14.88
N LEU A 154 -4.84 5.18 -14.51
CA LEU A 154 -4.79 6.01 -13.32
C LEU A 154 -5.43 5.25 -12.16
N VAL A 155 -4.66 5.05 -11.09
CA VAL A 155 -5.15 4.43 -9.85
C VAL A 155 -4.94 5.40 -8.71
N GLU A 156 -5.96 5.57 -7.87
CA GLU A 156 -5.85 6.36 -6.65
C GLU A 156 -5.94 5.46 -5.41
N LEU A 157 -4.91 5.50 -4.57
CA LEU A 157 -4.87 4.87 -3.26
C LEU A 157 -5.07 5.93 -2.18
N ARG A 158 -6.10 5.75 -1.35
CA ARG A 158 -6.37 6.58 -0.17
C ARG A 158 -6.17 5.76 1.11
N TYR A 159 -5.26 6.21 1.96
CA TYR A 159 -4.95 5.61 3.26
C TYR A 159 -5.60 6.46 4.35
N LEU A 160 -6.76 6.02 4.83
CA LEU A 160 -7.69 6.88 5.57
C LEU A 160 -7.18 7.31 6.95
N GLU A 161 -6.40 6.47 7.63
CA GLU A 161 -5.83 6.80 8.94
C GLU A 161 -4.54 7.64 8.85
N LEU A 162 -3.95 7.76 7.66
CA LEU A 162 -2.64 8.39 7.45
C LEU A 162 -2.71 9.75 6.77
N ASN A 163 -3.93 10.24 6.46
CA ASN A 163 -4.14 11.43 5.62
C ASN A 163 -3.28 11.41 4.35
N LEU A 164 -3.11 10.22 3.78
CA LEU A 164 -2.23 9.96 2.65
C LEU A 164 -3.05 9.55 1.43
N VAL A 165 -2.79 10.24 0.32
CA VAL A 165 -3.32 9.89 -1.00
C VAL A 165 -2.14 9.71 -1.94
N VAL A 166 -2.15 8.62 -2.71
CA VAL A 166 -1.17 8.33 -3.75
C VAL A 166 -1.93 8.11 -5.04
N LYS A 167 -1.80 9.04 -5.99
CA LYS A 167 -2.25 8.83 -7.36
C LYS A 167 -1.11 8.23 -8.16
N ILE A 168 -1.40 7.17 -8.89
CA ILE A 168 -0.42 6.39 -9.62
C ILE A 168 -0.80 6.41 -11.09
N THR A 169 0.10 6.94 -11.90
CA THR A 169 0.02 6.84 -13.36
C THR A 169 1.07 5.85 -13.83
N THR A 170 0.63 4.77 -14.47
CA THR A 170 1.56 3.76 -15.02
C THR A 170 2.15 4.29 -16.31
N LEU A 171 3.47 4.45 -16.36
CA LEU A 171 4.17 4.93 -17.55
C LEU A 171 4.56 3.76 -18.47
N SER A 172 4.95 2.63 -17.88
CA SER A 172 5.20 1.39 -18.60
C SER A 172 5.03 0.18 -17.68
N ARG A 173 4.68 -0.97 -18.28
CA ARG A 173 4.67 -2.27 -17.60
C ARG A 173 5.14 -3.35 -18.57
N GLN A 174 6.02 -4.22 -18.10
CA GLN A 174 6.58 -5.31 -18.89
C GLN A 174 6.52 -6.60 -18.07
N PHE A 175 6.17 -7.71 -18.70
CA PHE A 175 6.25 -9.04 -18.10
C PHE A 175 7.64 -9.63 -18.38
N LEU A 176 8.19 -10.32 -17.38
CA LEU A 176 9.53 -10.90 -17.41
C LEU A 176 9.48 -12.41 -17.70
#